data_AF-A0A1B0FP80-F1
#
_entry.id   AF-A0A1B0FP80-F1
#
_cell.length_a   1.000
_cell.length_b   1.000
_cell.length_c   1.000
_cell.angle_alpha   90.00
_cell.angle_beta   90.00
_cell.angle_gamma   90.00
#
_symmetry.space_group_name_H-M   'P 1'
#
loop_
_entity.id
_entity.type
_entity.pdbx_description
1 polymer ?
#
loop_
_entity_poly.entity_id
_entity_poly.type
_entity_poly.pdbx_seq_one_letter_code
_entity_poly.pdbx_strand_id
1 'polypeptide(L)'
;NIRDLTTGIDTAQPHGLAILPSNDHFQFENGLVITLRTSGTEPKIKYYAELCAKPEEKDLGKLRTILDRMVEAIVEEFLQPCLNNLKPKAD
;
A
#
# COMPACT_ATOMS: atom_id res chain seq x y z
N ASN A 1 -12.25 8.38 -1.02
CA ASN A 1 -11.19 9.18 -1.66
C ASN A 1 -10.43 8.24 -2.59
N ILE A 2 -10.39 8.53 -3.88
CA ILE A 2 -9.70 7.74 -4.91
C ILE A 2 -8.49 8.55 -5.39
N ARG A 3 -7.29 7.96 -5.29
CA ARG A 3 -6.03 8.51 -5.79
C ARG A 3 -5.35 7.46 -6.67
N ASP A 4 -5.22 7.79 -7.94
CA ASP A 4 -4.53 7.03 -8.98
C ASP A 4 -3.48 7.93 -9.64
N LEU A 5 -2.23 7.76 -9.20
CA LEU A 5 -1.10 8.53 -9.69
C LEU A 5 -0.61 8.06 -11.07
N THR A 6 -1.12 6.93 -11.60
CA THR A 6 -0.78 6.42 -12.93
C THR A 6 -1.64 7.05 -14.02
N THR A 7 -2.93 7.26 -13.75
CA THR A 7 -3.85 7.99 -14.65
C THR A 7 -3.90 9.48 -14.37
N GLY A 8 -3.34 9.92 -13.23
CA GLY A 8 -3.27 11.32 -12.84
C GLY A 8 -4.51 11.81 -12.09
N ILE A 9 -5.30 10.92 -11.48
CA ILE A 9 -6.54 11.24 -10.78
C ILE A 9 -6.31 11.27 -9.27
N ASP A 10 -6.79 12.30 -8.57
CA ASP A 10 -6.81 12.37 -7.10
C ASP A 10 -8.05 13.15 -6.64
N THR A 11 -9.10 12.44 -6.22
CA THR A 11 -10.38 13.05 -5.81
C THR A 11 -10.31 13.85 -4.51
N ALA A 12 -9.19 13.76 -3.77
CA ALA A 12 -8.95 14.64 -2.62
C ALA A 12 -8.32 15.98 -3.01
N GLN A 13 -7.89 16.15 -4.27
CA GLN A 13 -7.36 17.42 -4.75
C GLN A 13 -8.47 18.32 -5.29
N PRO A 14 -8.34 19.65 -5.17
CA PRO A 14 -9.37 20.60 -5.60
C PRO A 14 -9.80 20.46 -7.07
N HIS A 15 -8.97 19.85 -7.92
CA HIS A 15 -9.22 19.66 -9.35
C HIS A 15 -9.38 18.20 -9.75
N GLY A 16 -9.41 17.27 -8.79
CA GLY A 16 -9.46 15.84 -9.08
C GLY A 16 -8.18 15.29 -9.73
N LEU A 17 -7.11 16.10 -9.78
CA LEU A 17 -5.85 15.77 -10.46
C LEU A 17 -4.76 15.42 -9.44
N ALA A 18 -4.02 14.36 -9.73
CA ALA A 18 -2.85 13.97 -8.98
C ALA A 18 -1.71 14.99 -9.16
N ILE A 19 -1.29 15.61 -8.06
CA ILE A 19 -0.13 16.52 -8.00
C ILE A 19 1.14 15.83 -7.49
N LEU A 20 1.05 14.57 -7.10
CA LEU A 20 2.19 13.76 -6.67
C LEU A 20 2.73 12.95 -7.87
N PRO A 21 4.05 12.69 -7.92
CA PRO A 21 4.64 11.83 -8.94
C PRO A 21 4.00 10.44 -8.93
N SER A 22 3.90 9.80 -10.11
CA SER A 22 3.31 8.48 -10.32
C SER A 22 4.05 7.41 -9.53
N ASN A 23 3.60 7.17 -8.30
CA ASN A 23 4.09 6.12 -7.42
C ASN A 23 2.91 5.20 -7.11
N ASP A 24 3.16 3.90 -6.98
CA ASP A 24 2.13 2.91 -6.62
C ASP A 24 1.76 3.07 -5.13
N HIS A 25 0.95 4.10 -4.84
CA HIS A 25 0.54 4.52 -3.51
C HIS A 25 -0.96 4.32 -3.35
N PHE A 26 -1.35 3.45 -2.42
CA PHE A 26 -2.74 3.06 -2.18
C PHE A 26 -3.19 3.50 -0.79
N GLN A 27 -4.41 4.03 -0.72
CA GLN A 27 -5.07 4.42 0.54
C GLN A 27 -6.38 3.66 0.66
N PHE A 28 -6.61 3.03 1.81
CA PHE A 28 -7.81 2.27 2.10
C PHE A 28 -8.68 2.99 3.12
N GLU A 29 -9.99 2.74 3.07
CA GLU A 29 -10.96 3.41 3.94
C GLU A 29 -10.75 3.13 5.44
N ASN A 30 -10.10 2.02 5.78
CA ASN A 30 -9.77 1.66 7.16
C ASN A 30 -8.56 2.43 7.72
N GLY A 31 -7.98 3.36 6.96
CA GLY A 31 -6.82 4.15 7.36
C GLY A 31 -5.47 3.47 7.06
N LEU A 32 -5.46 2.35 6.32
CA LEU A 32 -4.23 1.76 5.80
C LEU A 32 -3.71 2.57 4.62
N VAL A 33 -2.41 2.83 4.62
CA VAL A 33 -1.68 3.42 3.52
C VAL A 33 -0.53 2.48 3.18
N ILE A 34 -0.37 2.13 1.90
CA ILE A 34 0.75 1.32 1.42
C ILE A 34 1.37 1.96 0.19
N THR A 35 2.69 1.91 0.09
CA THR A 35 3.43 2.34 -1.09
C THR A 35 4.29 1.19 -1.58
N LEU A 36 4.09 0.77 -2.82
CA LEU A 36 4.93 -0.19 -3.53
C LEU A 36 5.99 0.57 -4.34
N ARG A 37 7.19 0.02 -4.41
CA ARG A 37 8.30 0.57 -5.20
C ARG A 37 9.16 -0.54 -5.75
N THR A 38 9.72 -0.32 -6.93
CA THR A 38 10.85 -1.11 -7.43
C THR A 38 12.15 -0.61 -6.83
N SER A 39 13.09 -1.51 -6.61
CA SER A 39 14.46 -1.14 -6.26
C SER A 39 15.23 -0.79 -7.54
N GLY A 40 15.87 0.38 -7.57
CA GLY A 40 16.60 0.84 -8.76
C GLY A 40 17.92 0.11 -9.01
N THR A 41 18.47 -0.57 -8.00
CA THR A 41 19.78 -1.23 -8.06
C THR A 41 19.71 -2.75 -7.92
N GLU A 42 18.56 -3.31 -7.55
CA GLU A 42 18.40 -4.74 -7.32
C GLU A 42 17.04 -5.18 -7.89
N PRO A 43 16.91 -6.43 -8.39
CA PRO A 43 15.63 -6.95 -8.87
C PRO A 43 14.71 -7.30 -7.70
N LYS A 44 14.27 -6.28 -6.95
CA LYS A 44 13.44 -6.40 -5.75
C LYS A 44 12.29 -5.40 -5.79
N ILE A 45 11.14 -5.83 -5.31
CA ILE A 45 10.01 -4.95 -4.97
C ILE A 45 10.09 -4.69 -3.46
N LYS A 46 9.93 -3.43 -3.05
CA LYS A 46 9.83 -3.03 -1.64
C LYS A 46 8.47 -2.40 -1.40
N TYR A 47 7.98 -2.51 -0.18
CA TYR A 47 6.76 -1.84 0.24
C TYR A 47 6.94 -1.19 1.60
N TYR A 48 6.16 -0.12 1.83
CA TYR A 48 5.99 0.52 3.13
C TYR A 48 4.50 0.56 3.42
N ALA A 49 4.08 0.03 4.57
CA ALA A 49 2.68 0.00 4.98
C ALA A 49 2.53 0.59 6.38
N GLU A 50 1.52 1.43 6.56
CA GLU A 50 1.14 2.02 7.84
C GLU A 50 -0.38 1.99 8.01
N LEU A 51 -0.85 1.75 9.23
CA LEU A 51 -2.27 1.76 9.58
C LEU A 51 -2.52 2.83 10.64
N CYS A 52 -3.20 3.91 10.24
CA CYS A 52 -3.61 4.96 11.16
C CYS A 52 -5.02 4.66 11.69
N ALA A 53 -5.10 4.23 12.94
CA ALA A 53 -6.36 3.95 13.60
C ALA A 53 -7.07 5.23 14.07
N LYS A 54 -8.39 5.14 14.29
CA LYS A 54 -9.13 6.22 14.92
C LYS A 54 -8.73 6.36 16.40
N PRO A 55 -8.82 7.56 17.01
CA PRO A 55 -8.38 7.80 18.38
C PRO A 55 -9.04 6.90 19.44
N GLU A 56 -10.22 6.35 19.14
CA GLU A 56 -10.97 5.47 20.04
C GLU A 56 -10.40 4.05 20.09
N GLU A 57 -9.72 3.61 19.03
CA GLU A 57 -9.13 2.28 18.92
C GLU A 57 -7.71 2.28 19.48
N LYS A 58 -7.56 1.75 20.70
CA LYS A 58 -6.30 1.69 21.44
C LYS A 58 -5.70 0.29 21.46
N ASP A 59 -6.39 -0.71 20.91
CA ASP A 59 -5.88 -2.08 20.87
C ASP A 59 -4.83 -2.22 19.77
N LEU A 60 -3.57 -2.01 20.15
CA LEU A 60 -2.42 -2.16 19.27
C LEU A 60 -2.26 -3.59 18.73
N GLY A 61 -2.67 -4.61 19.49
CA GLY A 61 -2.58 -6.00 19.06
C GLY A 61 -3.52 -6.27 17.89
N LYS A 62 -4.78 -5.85 18.02
CA LYS A 62 -5.77 -5.90 16.96
C LYS A 62 -5.34 -5.11 15.72
N LEU A 63 -4.83 -3.89 15.91
CA LEU A 63 -4.34 -3.05 14.80
C LEU A 63 -3.17 -3.71 14.07
N ARG A 64 -2.25 -4.33 14.80
CA ARG A 64 -1.14 -5.06 14.21
C ARG A 64 -1.61 -6.25 13.37
N THR A 65 -2.54 -7.04 13.91
CA THR A 65 -3.14 -8.17 13.15
C THR A 65 -3.85 -7.71 11.89
N ILE A 66 -4.56 -6.57 11.93
CA ILE A 66 -5.21 -5.99 10.74
C ILE A 66 -4.15 -5.57 9.72
N LEU A 67 -3.11 -4.88 10.15
CA LEU A 67 -2.02 -4.45 9.27
C LEU A 67 -1.36 -5.65 8.59
N ASP A 68 -0.97 -6.68 9.34
CA ASP A 68 -0.29 -7.87 8.80
C ASP A 68 -1.19 -8.61 7.79
N ARG A 69 -2.48 -8.79 8.11
CA ARG A 69 -3.46 -9.42 7.20
C ARG A 69 -3.67 -8.62 5.92
N MET A 70 -3.77 -7.30 6.02
CA MET A 70 -3.94 -6.46 4.84
C MET A 70 -2.69 -6.52 3.95
N VAL A 71 -1.49 -6.48 4.54
CA VAL A 71 -0.24 -6.58 3.79
C VAL A 71 -0.14 -7.92 3.08
N GLU A 72 -0.48 -9.02 3.75
CA GLU A 72 -0.51 -10.36 3.15
C GLU A 72 -1.48 -10.41 1.95
N ALA A 73 -2.71 -9.91 2.12
CA ALA A 73 -3.69 -9.85 1.05
C ALA A 73 -3.22 -8.99 -0.13
N ILE A 74 -2.59 -7.84 0.13
CA ILE A 74 -2.06 -6.98 -0.93
C ILE A 74 -0.92 -7.67 -1.69
N VAL A 75 -0.03 -8.37 -0.99
CA VAL A 75 1.05 -9.13 -1.64
C VAL A 75 0.46 -10.21 -2.55
N GLU A 76 -0.52 -10.99 -2.07
CA GLU A 76 -1.12 -12.04 -2.87
C GLU A 76 -1.93 -11.50 -4.06
N GLU A 77 -2.80 -10.52 -3.83
CA GLU A 77 -3.71 -10.01 -4.87
C GLU A 77 -3.01 -9.10 -5.88
N PHE A 78 -2.07 -8.25 -5.45
CA PHE A 78 -1.47 -7.24 -6.33
C PHE A 78 -0.15 -7.73 -6.93
N LEU A 79 0.69 -8.42 -6.14
CA LEU A 79 1.98 -8.91 -6.63
C LEU A 79 1.89 -10.33 -7.18
N GLN A 80 0.87 -11.10 -6.81
CA GLN A 80 0.61 -12.46 -7.32
C GLN A 80 1.89 -13.31 -7.36
N PRO A 81 2.55 -13.53 -6.22
CA PRO A 81 3.92 -14.04 -6.17
C PRO A 81 4.09 -15.40 -6.83
N CYS A 82 3.08 -16.29 -6.72
CA CYS A 82 3.09 -17.59 -7.40
C CYS A 82 3.07 -17.46 -8.92
N LEU A 83 2.25 -16.57 -9.46
CA LEU A 83 2.13 -16.34 -10.91
C LEU A 83 3.39 -15.67 -11.46
N ASN A 84 3.91 -14.69 -10.72
CA ASN A 84 5.03 -13.84 -11.11
C ASN A 84 6.40 -14.36 -10.67
N ASN A 85 6.46 -15.57 -10.10
CA ASN A 85 7.67 -16.22 -9.57
C ASN A 85 8.47 -15.32 -8.60
N LEU A 86 7.77 -14.54 -7.79
CA LEU A 86 8.39 -13.67 -6.79
C LEU A 86 8.76 -14.49 -5.56
N LYS A 87 9.93 -14.19 -4.98
CA LYS A 87 10.37 -14.82 -3.73
C LYS A 87 10.19 -13.82 -2.58
N PRO A 88 9.55 -14.22 -1.47
CA PRO A 88 9.51 -13.39 -0.28
C PRO A 88 10.93 -13.13 0.21
N LYS A 89 11.11 -12.03 0.94
CA LYS A 89 12.39 -11.71 1.57
C LYS A 89 12.78 -12.88 2.49
N ALA A 90 13.99 -13.43 2.31
CA ALA A 90 14.56 -14.35 3.28
C ALA A 90 14.96 -13.57 4.54
N ASP A 91 14.54 -14.04 5.71
CA ASP A 91 14.97 -13.52 7.01
C ASP A 91 16.46 -13.77 7.28
#